data_AF-Q6S956-F1
#
_entry.id   AF-Q6S956-F1
#
_cell.length_a   1.000
_cell.length_b   1.000
_cell.length_c   1.000
_cell.angle_alpha   90.00
_cell.angle_beta   90.00
_cell.angle_gamma   90.00
#
_symmetry.space_group_name_H-M   'P 1'
#
loop_
_entity.id
_entity.type
_entity.pdbx_description
1 polymer ?
#
loop_
_entity_poly.entity_id
_entity_poly.type
_entity_poly.pdbx_seq_one_letter_code
_entity_poly.pdbx_strand_id
1 'polypeptide(L)'
;VSDMLKDSVHWKKKLQRCLENGTKIKCRNGCNSDCECFLQWVEQKKEKEWKPIKEHFGNQEAFKNKEENSASQMLGEEMNSADFVLDGVLKLEFYKDNSENNSAQDKQNSLNAEEAEELKRIRDIIEREENQDAAIAAGGSGIGGANGKKTTIDKLL
;
A
#
# COMPACT_ATOMS: atom_id res chain seq x y z
N VAL A 1 1.94 -8.58 4.34
CA VAL A 1 2.38 -7.34 3.65
C VAL A 1 3.50 -7.65 2.68
N SER A 2 4.62 -8.22 3.14
CA SER A 2 5.78 -8.64 2.32
C SER A 2 5.41 -9.31 0.99
N ASP A 3 4.53 -10.30 1.02
CA ASP A 3 4.19 -11.10 -0.17
C ASP A 3 3.42 -10.30 -1.21
N MET A 4 2.56 -9.38 -0.76
CA MET A 4 1.87 -8.47 -1.66
C MET A 4 2.85 -7.52 -2.36
N LEU A 5 3.86 -7.02 -1.66
CA LEU A 5 4.88 -6.14 -2.25
C LEU A 5 5.69 -6.86 -3.32
N LYS A 6 6.06 -8.12 -3.04
CA LYS A 6 6.74 -9.01 -3.99
C LYS A 6 5.90 -9.26 -5.22
N ASP A 7 4.63 -9.59 -5.04
CA ASP A 7 3.69 -9.80 -6.14
C ASP A 7 3.53 -8.51 -6.97
N SER A 8 3.42 -7.35 -6.35
CA SER A 8 3.36 -6.06 -7.06
C SER A 8 4.60 -5.78 -7.90
N VAL A 9 5.80 -6.04 -7.36
CA VAL A 9 7.07 -5.90 -8.11
C VAL A 9 7.12 -6.93 -9.25
N HIS A 10 6.70 -8.16 -9.02
CA HIS A 10 6.64 -9.21 -10.03
C HIS A 10 5.69 -8.83 -11.18
N TRP A 11 4.48 -8.38 -10.88
CA TRP A 11 3.50 -7.92 -11.87
C TRP A 11 4.01 -6.73 -12.67
N LYS A 12 4.66 -5.76 -12.01
CA LYS A 12 5.28 -4.63 -12.70
C LYS A 12 6.28 -5.11 -13.73
N LYS A 13 7.24 -5.97 -13.37
CA LYS A 13 8.22 -6.53 -14.32
C LYS A 13 7.54 -7.29 -15.46
N LYS A 14 6.53 -8.11 -15.12
CA LYS A 14 5.78 -8.91 -16.10
C LYS A 14 5.00 -8.05 -17.09
N LEU A 15 4.41 -6.93 -16.65
CA LEU A 15 3.66 -6.02 -17.50
C LEU A 15 4.54 -4.96 -18.18
N GLN A 16 5.71 -4.64 -17.62
CA GLN A 16 6.66 -3.69 -18.21
C GLN A 16 7.06 -4.12 -19.62
N ARG A 17 7.28 -5.42 -19.86
CA ARG A 17 7.56 -5.97 -21.21
C ARG A 17 6.45 -5.73 -22.24
N CYS A 18 5.22 -5.46 -21.77
CA CYS A 18 4.07 -5.11 -22.60
C CYS A 18 4.00 -3.62 -22.89
N LEU A 19 4.57 -2.79 -22.01
CA LEU A 19 4.63 -1.33 -22.13
C LEU A 19 5.90 -0.86 -22.85
N GLU A 20 6.99 -1.63 -22.80
CA GLU A 20 8.25 -1.36 -23.49
C GLU A 20 8.09 -1.55 -25.00
N ASN A 21 7.66 -0.50 -25.74
CA ASN A 21 8.05 -0.15 -27.12
C ASN A 21 7.48 1.22 -27.56
N GLY A 22 8.26 2.29 -27.41
CA GLY A 22 8.07 3.55 -28.16
C GLY A 22 6.72 4.26 -27.98
N THR A 23 6.39 5.15 -28.93
CA THR A 23 5.21 6.03 -28.91
C THR A 23 3.86 5.33 -29.16
N LYS A 24 3.86 4.03 -29.48
CA LYS A 24 2.64 3.22 -29.65
C LYS A 24 2.80 1.86 -28.98
N ILE A 25 2.02 1.63 -27.94
CA ILE A 25 1.89 0.31 -27.30
C ILE A 25 1.32 -0.66 -28.35
N LYS A 26 2.17 -1.55 -28.87
CA LYS A 26 1.72 -2.62 -29.76
C LYS A 26 1.17 -3.74 -28.88
N CYS A 27 -0.11 -4.06 -29.00
CA CYS A 27 -0.68 -5.25 -28.36
C CYS A 27 0.06 -6.49 -28.87
N ARG A 28 0.92 -7.06 -28.03
CA ARG A 28 1.62 -8.32 -28.29
C ARG A 28 0.75 -9.49 -27.83
N ASN A 29 0.84 -10.61 -28.53
CA ASN A 29 0.22 -11.85 -28.06
C ASN A 29 0.74 -12.19 -26.65
N GLY A 30 -0.17 -12.45 -25.72
CA GLY A 30 0.13 -12.69 -24.30
C GLY A 30 -0.06 -11.47 -23.39
N CYS A 31 0.09 -10.24 -23.88
CA CYS A 31 -0.07 -9.05 -23.04
C CYS A 31 -1.51 -8.81 -22.59
N ASN A 32 -2.50 -9.06 -23.46
CA ASN A 32 -3.91 -8.97 -23.05
C ASN A 32 -4.22 -9.99 -21.94
N SER A 33 -3.74 -11.22 -22.08
CA SER A 33 -3.92 -12.27 -21.07
C SER A 33 -3.20 -11.91 -19.76
N ASP A 34 -1.98 -11.38 -19.81
CA ASP A 34 -1.26 -10.94 -18.62
C ASP A 34 -1.98 -9.78 -17.91
N CYS A 35 -2.50 -8.82 -18.66
CA CYS A 35 -3.30 -7.72 -18.11
C CYS A 35 -4.61 -8.22 -17.48
N GLU A 36 -5.33 -9.13 -18.13
CA GLU A 36 -6.55 -9.74 -17.58
C GLU A 36 -6.25 -10.53 -16.30
N CYS A 37 -5.17 -11.32 -16.28
CA CYS A 37 -4.74 -12.02 -15.07
C CYS A 37 -4.33 -11.06 -13.95
N PHE A 38 -3.68 -9.94 -14.28
CA PHE A 38 -3.34 -8.92 -13.29
C PHE A 38 -4.60 -8.28 -12.68
N LEU A 39 -5.58 -7.90 -13.51
CA LEU A 39 -6.85 -7.35 -13.05
C LEU A 39 -7.59 -8.32 -12.12
N GLN A 40 -7.64 -9.61 -12.47
CA GLN A 40 -8.22 -10.64 -11.63
C GLN A 40 -7.46 -10.81 -10.30
N TRP A 41 -6.12 -10.74 -10.34
CA TRP A 41 -5.30 -10.78 -9.13
C TRP A 41 -5.58 -9.58 -8.22
N VAL A 42 -5.67 -8.36 -8.77
CA VAL A 42 -6.01 -7.14 -8.02
C VAL A 42 -7.39 -7.27 -7.38
N GLU A 43 -8.41 -7.69 -8.14
CA GLU A 43 -9.76 -7.87 -7.63
C GLU A 43 -9.81 -8.93 -6.50
N GLN A 44 -9.13 -10.05 -6.70
CA GLN A 44 -9.01 -11.09 -5.68
C GLN A 44 -8.36 -10.55 -4.41
N LYS A 45 -7.22 -9.85 -4.52
CA LYS A 45 -6.52 -9.28 -3.36
C LYS A 45 -7.40 -8.25 -2.65
N LYS A 46 -8.06 -7.37 -3.39
CA LYS A 46 -8.89 -6.30 -2.83
C LYS A 46 -10.12 -6.84 -2.10
N GLU A 47 -10.89 -7.70 -2.76
CA GLU A 47 -12.20 -8.12 -2.25
C GLU A 47 -12.11 -9.30 -1.28
N LYS A 48 -11.21 -10.26 -1.53
CA LYS A 48 -11.16 -11.50 -0.74
C LYS A 48 -10.15 -11.47 0.40
N GLU A 49 -9.09 -10.68 0.29
CA GLU A 49 -8.03 -10.63 1.30
C GLU A 49 -8.05 -9.29 2.05
N TRP A 50 -7.94 -8.17 1.33
CA TRP A 50 -7.69 -6.86 1.94
C TRP A 50 -8.91 -6.28 2.66
N LYS A 51 -10.09 -6.33 2.04
CA LYS A 51 -11.33 -5.85 2.65
C LYS A 51 -11.65 -6.53 3.99
N PRO A 52 -11.60 -7.88 4.12
CA PRO A 52 -11.74 -8.55 5.41
C PRO A 52 -10.70 -8.13 6.45
N ILE A 53 -9.44 -7.88 6.05
CA ILE A 53 -8.39 -7.41 6.97
C ILE A 53 -8.75 -6.03 7.53
N LYS A 54 -9.18 -5.09 6.67
CA LYS A 54 -9.60 -3.75 7.12
C LYS A 54 -10.79 -3.82 8.07
N GLU A 55 -11.78 -4.64 7.74
CA GLU A 55 -12.96 -4.84 8.59
C GLU A 55 -12.57 -5.43 9.95
N HIS A 56 -11.73 -6.47 9.95
CA HIS A 56 -11.27 -7.09 11.18
C HIS A 56 -10.47 -6.11 12.05
N PHE A 57 -9.55 -5.35 11.44
CA PHE A 57 -8.76 -4.36 12.16
C PHE A 57 -9.61 -3.22 12.72
N GLY A 58 -10.59 -2.72 11.96
CA GLY A 58 -11.52 -1.68 12.41
C GLY A 58 -12.46 -2.13 13.52
N ASN A 59 -12.75 -3.43 13.61
CA ASN A 59 -13.64 -4.00 14.63
C ASN A 59 -12.94 -4.29 15.97
N GLN A 60 -11.71 -3.86 16.19
CA GLN A 60 -11.03 -3.98 17.49
C GLN A 60 -11.69 -3.05 18.53
N GLU A 61 -11.84 -3.53 19.77
CA GLU A 61 -12.50 -2.78 20.87
C GLU A 61 -11.85 -1.41 21.13
N ALA A 62 -10.53 -1.31 20.91
CA ALA A 62 -9.78 -0.07 20.99
C ALA A 62 -10.33 1.04 20.07
N PHE A 63 -11.04 0.72 18.98
CA PHE A 63 -11.63 1.72 18.08
C PHE A 63 -13.15 1.91 18.29
N LYS A 64 -13.79 1.03 19.08
CA LYS A 64 -15.23 1.11 19.39
C LYS A 64 -15.53 2.05 20.56
N ASN A 65 -14.66 2.08 21.56
CA ASN A 65 -14.87 2.87 22.78
C ASN A 65 -13.96 4.10 22.82
N LYS A 66 -14.42 5.21 22.21
CA LYS A 66 -13.66 6.48 22.11
C LYS A 66 -13.43 7.18 23.46
N GLU A 67 -14.19 6.83 24.50
CA GLU A 67 -14.15 7.49 25.80
C GLU A 67 -13.10 6.94 26.77
N GLU A 68 -12.48 5.77 26.51
CA GLU A 68 -11.61 5.09 27.49
C GLU A 68 -10.14 4.92 27.09
N ASN A 69 -9.73 5.34 25.89
CA ASN A 69 -8.33 5.26 25.48
C ASN A 69 -7.56 6.52 25.89
N SER A 70 -7.15 6.56 27.15
CA SER A 70 -6.29 7.62 27.72
C SER A 70 -5.02 7.90 26.89
N ALA A 71 -4.48 6.88 26.19
CA ALA A 71 -3.34 7.02 25.30
C ALA A 71 -3.64 7.85 24.04
N SER A 72 -4.85 7.76 23.48
CA SER A 72 -5.25 8.55 22.30
C SER A 72 -5.36 10.04 22.60
N GLN A 73 -5.72 10.40 23.84
CA GLN A 73 -5.75 11.80 24.27
C GLN A 73 -4.33 12.42 24.30
N MET A 74 -3.31 11.60 24.52
CA MET A 74 -1.90 12.00 24.49
C MET A 74 -1.28 11.98 23.08
N LEU A 75 -1.69 11.04 22.22
CA LEU A 75 -1.12 10.84 20.88
C LEU A 75 -1.91 11.53 19.75
N GLY A 76 -3.06 12.14 20.07
CA GLY A 76 -3.91 12.88 19.15
C GLY A 76 -5.15 12.11 18.68
N GLU A 77 -6.22 12.84 18.35
CA GLU A 77 -7.52 12.25 17.96
C GLU A 77 -7.43 11.36 16.72
N GLU A 78 -6.45 11.56 15.84
CA GLU A 78 -6.22 10.72 14.66
C GLU A 78 -5.90 9.26 15.01
N MET A 79 -5.30 8.99 16.19
CA MET A 79 -5.00 7.64 16.67
C MET A 79 -6.25 6.83 17.05
N ASN A 80 -7.42 7.48 17.15
CA ASN A 80 -8.70 6.79 17.31
C ASN A 80 -9.25 6.24 15.98
N SER A 81 -8.63 6.58 14.84
CA SER A 81 -9.02 6.05 13.55
C SER A 81 -8.26 4.76 13.25
N ALA A 82 -9.02 3.66 13.14
CA ALA A 82 -8.47 2.37 12.74
C ALA A 82 -7.71 2.45 11.41
N ASP A 83 -8.23 3.20 10.43
CA ASP A 83 -7.60 3.38 9.13
C ASP A 83 -6.25 4.10 9.23
N PHE A 84 -6.15 5.11 10.10
CA PHE A 84 -4.92 5.87 10.33
C PHE A 84 -3.84 5.00 10.99
N VAL A 85 -4.22 4.28 12.05
CA VAL A 85 -3.31 3.37 12.75
C VAL A 85 -2.87 2.23 11.83
N LEU A 86 -3.80 1.65 11.07
CA LEU A 86 -3.51 0.59 10.11
C LEU A 86 -2.53 1.08 9.05
N ASP A 87 -2.77 2.25 8.43
CA ASP A 87 -1.83 2.81 7.45
C ASP A 87 -0.45 3.09 8.04
N GLY A 88 -0.39 3.61 9.28
CA GLY A 88 0.87 3.83 9.99
C GLY A 88 1.68 2.54 10.18
N VAL A 89 1.03 1.46 10.60
CA VAL A 89 1.68 0.15 10.76
C VAL A 89 2.12 -0.44 9.42
N LEU A 90 1.30 -0.30 8.37
CA LEU A 90 1.66 -0.75 7.02
C LEU A 90 2.86 0.00 6.47
N LYS A 91 2.93 1.32 6.67
CA LYS A 91 4.09 2.14 6.29
C LYS A 91 5.34 1.67 7.02
N LEU A 92 5.26 1.47 8.34
CA LEU A 92 6.40 0.94 9.09
C LEU A 92 6.88 -0.38 8.49
N GLU A 93 5.99 -1.31 8.17
CA GLU A 93 6.35 -2.57 7.53
C GLU A 93 6.95 -2.37 6.13
N PHE A 94 6.39 -1.45 5.34
CA PHE A 94 6.82 -1.14 3.98
C PHE A 94 8.23 -0.52 3.91
N TYR A 95 8.60 0.25 4.94
CA TYR A 95 9.87 0.96 5.02
C TYR A 95 10.93 0.26 5.89
N LYS A 96 10.61 -0.84 6.59
CA LYS A 96 11.56 -1.61 7.43
C LYS A 96 12.80 -2.06 6.65
N ASP A 97 12.64 -2.40 5.37
CA ASP A 97 13.72 -2.87 4.48
C ASP A 97 14.73 -1.78 4.04
N ASN A 98 14.56 -0.51 4.48
CA ASN A 98 15.50 0.57 4.20
C ASN A 98 16.60 0.75 5.28
N SER A 99 16.50 0.07 6.43
CA SER A 99 17.53 0.18 7.47
C SER A 99 18.55 -0.96 7.36
N GLU A 100 19.83 -0.67 7.64
CA GLU A 100 20.96 -1.61 7.60
C GLU A 100 20.83 -2.84 8.55
N ASN A 101 19.72 -2.96 9.29
CA ASN A 101 19.49 -4.05 10.24
C ASN A 101 18.74 -5.22 9.58
N ASN A 102 19.42 -5.92 8.68
CA ASN A 102 19.00 -7.26 8.29
C ASN A 102 19.21 -8.21 9.47
N SER A 103 18.21 -8.36 10.33
CA SER A 103 18.17 -9.51 11.23
C SER A 103 18.07 -10.76 10.34
N ALA A 104 19.05 -11.66 10.51
CA ALA A 104 19.37 -12.75 9.60
C ALA A 104 18.34 -13.90 9.57
N GLN A 105 17.05 -13.63 9.73
CA GLN A 105 16.03 -14.65 9.98
C GLN A 105 15.11 -14.98 8.78
N ASP A 106 15.05 -14.16 7.72
CA ASP A 106 14.12 -14.41 6.60
C ASP A 106 14.81 -14.72 5.26
N LYS A 107 15.59 -15.82 5.24
CA LYS A 107 16.21 -16.33 3.99
C LYS A 107 15.22 -16.84 2.94
N GLN A 108 13.92 -16.94 3.26
CA GLN A 108 12.90 -17.32 2.29
C GLN A 108 12.38 -16.14 1.46
N ASN A 109 12.74 -14.90 1.82
CA ASN A 109 12.12 -13.71 1.23
C ASN A 109 13.12 -12.61 0.77
N SER A 110 14.39 -12.92 0.48
CA SER A 110 15.30 -11.89 -0.04
C SER A 110 14.88 -11.43 -1.44
N LEU A 111 14.59 -10.14 -1.58
CA LEU A 111 14.51 -9.49 -2.88
C LEU A 111 15.90 -9.51 -3.54
N ASN A 112 15.96 -9.76 -4.84
CA ASN A 112 17.19 -9.52 -5.58
C ASN A 112 17.46 -8.01 -5.72
N ALA A 113 18.68 -7.63 -6.11
CA ALA A 113 19.09 -6.23 -6.20
C ALA A 113 18.14 -5.38 -7.07
N GLU A 114 17.65 -5.95 -8.17
CA GLU A 114 16.70 -5.30 -9.07
C GLU A 114 15.31 -5.12 -8.43
N GLU A 115 14.80 -6.13 -7.74
CA GLU A 115 13.52 -6.04 -6.99
C GLU A 115 13.58 -5.02 -5.87
N ALA A 116 14.71 -4.90 -5.18
CA ALA A 116 14.91 -3.89 -4.14
C ALA A 116 14.93 -2.46 -4.72
N GLU A 117 15.54 -2.25 -5.90
CA GLU A 117 15.48 -0.97 -6.60
C GLU A 117 14.06 -0.64 -7.06
N GLU A 118 13.33 -1.62 -7.60
CA GLU A 118 11.94 -1.42 -8.01
C GLU A 118 11.03 -1.07 -6.83
N LEU A 119 11.24 -1.73 -5.68
CA LEU A 119 10.51 -1.42 -4.46
C LEU A 119 10.82 0.01 -3.97
N LYS A 120 12.08 0.45 -4.05
CA LYS A 120 12.45 1.86 -3.78
C LYS A 120 11.70 2.83 -4.71
N ARG A 121 11.64 2.54 -6.01
CA ARG A 121 10.88 3.38 -6.96
C ARG A 121 9.39 3.45 -6.62
N ILE A 122 8.79 2.35 -6.18
CA ILE A 122 7.38 2.32 -5.77
C ILE A 122 7.17 3.21 -4.54
N ARG A 123 8.07 3.15 -3.55
CA ARG A 123 8.04 4.06 -2.38
C ARG A 123 8.07 5.52 -2.79
N ASP A 124 9.02 5.89 -3.66
CA ASP A 124 9.15 7.28 -4.15
C ASP A 124 7.89 7.76 -4.90
N ILE A 125 7.15 6.86 -5.55
CA ILE A 125 5.88 7.20 -6.21
C ILE A 125 4.80 7.46 -5.14
N ILE A 126 4.65 6.56 -4.17
CA ILE A 126 3.65 6.69 -3.11
C ILE A 126 3.88 7.95 -2.27
N GLU A 127 5.13 8.25 -1.89
CA GLU A 127 5.46 9.47 -1.14
C GLU A 127 5.12 10.74 -1.94
N ARG A 128 5.35 10.73 -3.26
CA ARG A 128 4.99 11.87 -4.12
C ARG A 128 3.48 12.04 -4.22
N GLU A 129 2.71 10.97 -4.35
CA GLU A 129 1.25 11.02 -4.34
C GLU A 129 0.72 11.55 -2.99
N GLU A 130 1.30 11.11 -1.87
CA GLU A 130 0.93 11.61 -0.53
C GLU A 130 1.18 13.10 -0.37
N ASN A 131 2.34 13.57 -0.83
CA ASN A 131 2.69 14.99 -0.78
C ASN A 131 1.78 15.83 -1.68
N GLN A 132 1.32 15.28 -2.80
CA GLN A 132 0.32 15.93 -3.67
C GLN A 132 -1.06 16.00 -3.01
N ASP A 133 -1.54 14.89 -2.43
CA ASP A 133 -2.82 14.84 -1.71
C ASP A 133 -2.84 15.83 -0.52
N ALA A 134 -1.73 15.92 0.22
CA ALA A 134 -1.58 16.87 1.32
C ALA A 134 -1.62 18.33 0.86
N ALA A 135 -0.98 18.65 -0.28
CA ALA A 135 -1.01 19.98 -0.86
C ALA A 135 -2.43 20.40 -1.30
N ILE A 136 -3.22 19.45 -1.83
CA ILE A 136 -4.62 19.67 -2.21
C ILE A 136 -5.49 19.88 -0.97
N ALA A 137 -5.31 19.08 0.08
CA ALA A 137 -6.06 19.19 1.33
C ALA A 137 -5.79 20.53 2.06
N ALA A 138 -4.57 21.06 1.99
CA ALA A 138 -4.22 22.36 2.57
C ALA A 138 -4.86 23.57 1.85
N GLY A 139 -5.29 23.40 0.58
CA GLY A 139 -5.91 24.45 -0.23
C GLY A 139 -7.44 24.47 -0.21
N GLY A 140 -8.10 23.44 0.32
CA GLY A 140 -9.56 23.29 0.33
C GLY A 140 -10.20 23.56 1.70
N SER A 141 -11.08 24.55 1.79
CA SER A 141 -11.99 24.71 2.94
C SER A 141 -13.06 23.61 2.91
N GLY A 142 -12.80 22.47 3.57
CA GLY A 142 -13.75 21.36 3.63
C GLY A 142 -13.70 20.62 4.96
N ILE A 143 -14.77 20.75 5.74
CA ILE A 143 -15.10 19.88 6.87
C ILE A 143 -15.44 18.51 6.29
N GLY A 144 -14.49 17.58 6.30
CA GLY A 144 -14.68 16.19 5.86
C GLY A 144 -14.13 15.26 6.91
N GLY A 145 -15.01 14.52 7.61
CA GLY A 145 -14.60 13.52 8.60
C GLY A 145 -13.62 12.50 8.02
N ALA A 146 -12.71 12.00 8.85
CA ALA A 146 -11.60 11.09 8.52
C ALA A 146 -12.01 9.68 8.03
N ASN A 147 -13.20 9.52 7.46
CA ASN A 147 -13.68 8.26 6.90
C ASN A 147 -13.35 8.20 5.41
N GLY A 148 -12.29 7.47 5.05
CA GLY A 148 -11.93 7.19 3.65
C GLY A 148 -10.49 7.47 3.24
N LYS A 149 -9.55 7.63 4.18
CA LYS A 149 -8.12 7.78 3.82
C LYS A 149 -7.60 6.50 3.16
N LYS A 150 -7.01 6.68 1.97
CA LYS A 150 -6.14 5.76 1.21
C LYS A 150 -5.11 5.01 2.08
N THR A 151 -5.24 3.73 2.40
CA THR A 151 -4.09 3.00 3.00
C THR A 151 -3.00 2.74 1.97
N THR A 152 -1.77 2.46 2.42
CA THR A 152 -0.63 2.11 1.56
C THR A 152 -0.95 0.93 0.64
N ILE A 153 -1.71 -0.06 1.14
CA ILE A 153 -2.14 -1.23 0.35
C ILE A 153 -3.23 -0.86 -0.66
N ASP A 154 -4.14 0.06 -0.32
CA ASP A 154 -5.16 0.58 -1.26
C ASP A 154 -4.54 1.39 -2.42
N LYS A 155 -3.27 1.81 -2.33
CA LYS A 155 -2.54 2.48 -3.41
C LYS A 155 -1.84 1.48 -4.34
N LEU A 156 -1.60 0.28 -3.85
CA LEU A 156 -0.95 -0.80 -4.61
C LEU A 156 -1.97 -1.70 -5.35
N LEU A 157 -3.26 -1.61 -5.02
CA LEU A 157 -4.38 -2.35 -5.62
C LEU A 157 -5.33 -1.41 -6.37
#